data_AF-A0A4S5CV35-F1
#
_entry.id   AF-A0A4S5CV35-F1
#
_cell.length_a   1.000
_cell.length_b   1.000
_cell.length_c   1.000
_cell.angle_alpha   90.00
_cell.angle_beta   90.00
_cell.angle_gamma   90.00
#
_symmetry.space_group_name_H-M   'P 1'
#
loop_
_entity.id
_entity.type
_entity.pdbx_description
1 polymer ?
#
loop_
_entity_poly.entity_id
_entity_poly.type
_entity_poly.pdbx_seq_one_letter_code
_entity_poly.pdbx_strand_id
1 'polypeptide(L)'
;MTGRARTLCAVLLLACGPAAAGEQPILADAEPECHAVHVDRTITLSGRYAVDYDDEAIGPDVWFEDDDASAMRLPDRSQRAGMIVFTNQDVARRGLRLPAAQPHGVCLLDGRATLVIRDLYTACPGLETPDSARLVKVVKASVPARHACNATAR
;
A
#
# COMPACT_ATOMS: atom_id res chain seq x y z
N MET A 1 -24.95 1.71 -72.71
CA MET A 1 -26.25 1.44 -73.34
C MET A 1 -27.36 1.99 -72.46
N THR A 2 -28.23 2.77 -73.07
CA THR A 2 -29.33 3.57 -72.51
C THR A 2 -30.58 2.75 -72.18
N GLY A 3 -31.34 3.22 -71.18
CA GLY A 3 -32.81 3.09 -71.12
C GLY A 3 -33.32 2.17 -70.00
N ARG A 4 -33.92 2.73 -68.93
CA ARG A 4 -35.37 3.03 -68.73
C ARG A 4 -36.13 1.79 -68.22
N ALA A 5 -37.11 1.84 -67.31
CA ALA A 5 -37.64 2.85 -66.38
C ALA A 5 -38.82 2.17 -65.61
N ARG A 6 -39.10 2.65 -64.38
CA ARG A 6 -40.38 2.59 -63.63
C ARG A 6 -40.82 1.19 -63.13
N THR A 7 -41.39 1.02 -61.94
CA THR A 7 -42.68 1.59 -61.52
C THR A 7 -42.97 1.36 -60.03
N LEU A 8 -43.37 2.45 -59.34
CA LEU A 8 -44.40 2.66 -58.29
C LEU A 8 -44.54 1.81 -57.00
N CYS A 9 -44.89 2.58 -55.96
CA CYS A 9 -45.75 2.27 -54.80
C CYS A 9 -45.18 1.41 -53.66
N ALA A 10 -45.00 2.02 -52.49
CA ALA A 10 -46.03 1.95 -51.43
C ALA A 10 -45.61 2.81 -50.22
N VAL A 11 -46.58 3.57 -49.73
CA VAL A 11 -46.58 4.33 -48.49
C VAL A 11 -46.58 3.35 -47.31
N LEU A 12 -45.71 3.56 -46.32
CA LEU A 12 -45.90 3.04 -44.96
C LEU A 12 -45.43 4.09 -43.95
N LEU A 13 -46.41 4.75 -43.36
CA LEU A 13 -46.32 5.54 -42.14
C LEU A 13 -45.74 4.68 -41.01
N LEU A 14 -44.71 5.18 -40.33
CA LEU A 14 -44.40 4.75 -38.96
C LEU A 14 -44.11 5.99 -38.10
N ALA A 15 -44.68 5.91 -36.92
CA ALA A 15 -44.98 6.99 -36.01
C ALA A 15 -43.76 7.46 -35.19
N CYS A 16 -43.95 8.61 -34.54
CA CYS A 16 -43.09 9.23 -33.54
C CYS A 16 -42.44 8.25 -32.56
N GLY A 17 -41.18 8.52 -32.23
CA GLY A 17 -40.62 8.24 -30.92
C GLY A 17 -39.69 9.40 -30.53
N PRO A 18 -39.77 9.93 -29.30
CA PRO A 18 -38.79 10.90 -28.85
C PRO A 18 -37.44 10.19 -28.78
N ALA A 19 -36.42 10.75 -29.42
CA ALA A 19 -35.05 10.37 -29.13
C ALA A 19 -34.74 10.84 -27.71
N ALA A 20 -35.08 10.01 -26.72
CA ALA A 20 -34.50 10.12 -25.40
C ALA A 20 -32.99 9.98 -25.62
N ALA A 21 -32.26 11.08 -25.43
CA ALA A 21 -30.83 11.04 -25.23
C ALA A 21 -30.62 10.10 -24.05
N GLY A 22 -30.20 8.87 -24.33
CA GLY A 22 -29.70 7.99 -23.30
C GLY A 22 -28.43 8.64 -22.80
N GLU A 23 -28.49 9.30 -21.66
CA GLU A 23 -27.32 9.58 -20.83
C GLU A 23 -26.60 8.23 -20.69
N GLN A 24 -25.50 8.04 -21.41
CA GLN A 24 -24.62 6.92 -21.14
C GLN A 24 -24.14 7.14 -19.71
N PRO A 25 -24.41 6.23 -18.76
CA PRO A 25 -23.80 6.36 -17.46
C PRO A 25 -22.31 6.32 -17.71
N ILE A 26 -21.64 7.43 -17.40
CA ILE A 26 -20.20 7.47 -17.21
C ILE A 26 -19.94 6.31 -16.25
N LEU A 27 -19.27 5.27 -16.73
CA LEU A 27 -18.81 4.20 -15.85
C LEU A 27 -18.00 4.94 -14.78
N ALA A 28 -18.53 5.01 -13.57
CA ALA A 28 -17.77 5.50 -12.43
C ALA A 28 -16.44 4.76 -12.50
N ASP A 29 -15.33 5.50 -12.56
CA ASP A 29 -13.99 4.94 -12.53
C ASP A 29 -14.02 3.82 -11.48
N ALA A 30 -13.94 2.58 -11.95
CA ALA A 30 -13.91 1.44 -11.05
C ALA A 30 -12.58 1.59 -10.33
N GLU A 31 -12.62 2.15 -9.12
CA GLU A 31 -11.52 2.13 -8.18
C GLU A 31 -10.91 0.73 -8.28
N PRO A 32 -9.61 0.61 -8.64
CA PRO A 32 -9.02 -0.69 -8.87
C PRO A 32 -9.29 -1.53 -7.62
N GLU A 33 -10.04 -2.63 -7.79
CA GLU A 33 -10.37 -3.51 -6.68
C GLU A 33 -9.04 -3.98 -6.07
N CYS A 34 -8.78 -3.55 -4.84
CA CYS A 34 -7.60 -3.99 -4.13
C CYS A 34 -7.80 -5.41 -3.62
N HIS A 35 -6.80 -6.25 -3.83
CA HIS A 35 -6.78 -7.61 -3.31
C HIS A 35 -5.52 -7.80 -2.47
N ALA A 36 -5.69 -8.15 -1.19
CA ALA A 36 -4.59 -8.51 -0.32
C ALA A 36 -3.77 -9.65 -0.94
N VAL A 37 -2.44 -9.47 -1.03
CA VAL A 37 -1.51 -10.40 -1.66
C VAL A 37 -0.63 -11.03 -0.59
N HIS A 38 -0.42 -12.34 -0.70
CA HIS A 38 0.60 -13.03 0.07
C HIS A 38 1.79 -13.39 -0.83
N VAL A 39 3.00 -12.97 -0.40
CA VAL A 39 4.25 -13.24 -1.09
C VAL A 39 5.11 -14.17 -0.23
N ASP A 40 5.04 -15.48 -0.53
CA ASP A 40 5.81 -16.54 0.14
C ASP A 40 7.21 -16.70 -0.48
N ARG A 41 8.04 -15.66 -0.39
CA ARG A 41 9.45 -15.72 -0.79
C ARG A 41 10.31 -14.80 0.07
N THR A 42 11.62 -15.03 0.01
CA THR A 42 12.59 -14.16 0.65
C THR A 42 12.85 -12.91 -0.21
N ILE A 43 12.81 -11.72 0.40
CA ILE A 43 13.02 -10.43 -0.29
C ILE A 43 14.02 -9.60 0.51
N THR A 44 15.00 -9.01 -0.19
CA THR A 44 15.92 -8.03 0.42
C THR A 44 15.41 -6.63 0.14
N LEU A 45 15.18 -5.86 1.21
CA LEU A 45 14.67 -4.50 1.18
C LEU A 45 15.65 -3.55 1.87
N SER A 46 15.74 -2.33 1.37
CA SER A 46 16.34 -1.19 2.05
C SER A 46 15.26 -0.15 2.33
N GLY A 47 15.43 0.62 3.39
CA GLY A 47 14.38 1.52 3.86
C GLY A 47 14.65 2.11 5.23
N ARG A 48 13.60 2.65 5.83
CA ARG A 48 13.61 3.22 7.18
C ARG A 48 12.92 2.28 8.15
N TYR A 49 13.45 2.16 9.36
CA TYR A 49 12.75 1.53 10.47
C TYR A 49 12.47 2.58 11.53
N ALA A 50 11.40 2.37 12.30
CA ALA A 50 11.23 3.08 13.55
C ALA A 50 10.42 2.31 14.58
N VAL A 51 10.44 2.85 15.80
CA VAL A 51 9.54 2.55 16.91
C VAL A 51 9.08 3.88 17.45
N ASP A 52 7.79 4.15 17.32
CA ASP A 52 7.13 5.29 17.96
C ASP A 52 6.44 4.80 19.24
N TYR A 53 6.80 5.37 20.37
CA TYR A 53 6.25 5.01 21.67
C TYR A 53 5.03 5.85 22.06
N ASP A 54 4.74 6.91 21.31
CA ASP A 54 3.60 7.83 21.53
C ASP A 54 2.45 7.58 20.54
N ASP A 55 2.68 6.73 19.53
CA ASP A 55 1.67 6.34 18.54
C ASP A 55 0.71 5.28 19.10
N GLU A 56 -0.56 5.66 19.27
CA GLU A 56 -1.61 4.77 19.79
C GLU A 56 -2.10 3.72 18.77
N ALA A 57 -1.91 3.96 17.48
CA ALA A 57 -2.41 3.08 16.42
C ALA A 57 -1.47 1.90 16.17
N ILE A 58 -0.16 2.15 16.11
CA ILE A 58 0.85 1.14 15.82
C ILE A 58 1.49 0.62 17.12
N GLY A 59 1.39 1.39 18.20
CA GLY A 59 2.02 1.06 19.47
C GLY A 59 3.54 0.95 19.36
N PRO A 60 4.21 0.31 20.33
CA PRO A 60 5.67 0.27 20.38
C PRO A 60 6.28 -0.68 19.34
N ASP A 61 5.54 -1.15 18.35
CA ASP A 61 6.02 -2.11 17.37
C ASP A 61 7.09 -1.51 16.44
N VAL A 62 8.00 -2.37 16.00
CA VAL A 62 8.99 -2.04 14.98
C VAL A 62 8.29 -2.09 13.62
N TRP A 63 8.21 -0.94 12.98
CA TRP A 63 7.74 -0.78 11.62
C TRP A 63 8.88 -0.49 10.66
N PHE A 64 8.64 -0.76 9.37
CA PHE A 64 9.60 -0.55 8.30
C PHE A 64 8.90 -0.02 7.05
N GLU A 65 9.48 1.01 6.47
CA GLU A 65 9.05 1.59 5.20
C GLU A 65 10.16 1.37 4.16
N ASP A 66 9.82 0.66 3.07
CA ASP A 66 10.75 0.38 1.99
C ASP A 66 11.04 1.62 1.12
N ASP A 67 12.28 1.77 0.68
CA ASP A 67 12.67 2.80 -0.28
C ASP A 67 12.16 2.50 -1.70
N ASP A 68 12.18 3.50 -2.57
CA ASP A 68 11.65 3.37 -3.95
C ASP A 68 12.29 2.22 -4.74
N ALA A 69 13.59 1.99 -4.54
CA ALA A 69 14.30 0.90 -5.22
C ALA A 69 13.83 -0.49 -4.75
N SER A 70 13.49 -0.61 -3.47
CA SER A 70 12.94 -1.81 -2.86
C SER A 70 11.46 -1.97 -3.16
N ALA A 71 10.72 -0.88 -3.29
CA ALA A 71 9.30 -0.86 -3.65
C ALA A 71 9.02 -1.54 -4.98
N MET A 72 9.92 -1.38 -5.96
CA MET A 72 9.83 -2.06 -7.27
C MET A 72 9.89 -3.60 -7.19
N ARG A 73 10.27 -4.18 -6.04
CA ARG A 73 10.37 -5.63 -5.82
C ARG A 73 9.14 -6.21 -5.12
N LEU A 74 8.24 -5.33 -4.67
CA LEU A 74 7.06 -5.64 -3.89
C LEU A 74 5.81 -5.49 -4.77
N PRO A 75 4.65 -6.00 -4.30
CA PRO A 75 3.37 -5.66 -4.93
C PRO A 75 3.21 -4.14 -5.10
N ASP A 76 2.47 -3.74 -6.12
CA ASP A 76 2.23 -2.33 -6.42
C ASP A 76 1.63 -1.60 -5.21
N ARG A 77 1.94 -0.31 -5.05
CA ARG A 77 1.43 0.51 -3.92
C ARG A 77 -0.10 0.63 -3.92
N SER A 78 -0.78 0.43 -5.06
CA SER A 78 -2.25 0.29 -5.11
C SER A 78 -2.80 -0.98 -4.45
N GLN A 79 -1.93 -1.96 -4.15
CA GLN A 79 -2.30 -3.27 -3.60
C GLN A 79 -1.71 -3.50 -2.19
N ARG A 80 -1.11 -2.47 -1.58
CA ARG A 80 -0.48 -2.59 -0.26
C ARG A 80 -0.44 -1.28 0.52
N ALA A 81 -0.53 -1.36 1.85
CA ALA A 81 -0.49 -0.20 2.74
C ALA A 81 0.89 0.48 2.71
N GLY A 82 1.95 -0.30 2.51
CA GLY A 82 3.28 0.22 2.25
C GLY A 82 4.18 0.39 3.47
N MET A 83 3.60 0.36 4.67
CA MET A 83 4.31 0.20 5.93
C MET A 83 4.24 -1.26 6.35
N ILE A 84 5.38 -1.85 6.70
CA ILE A 84 5.51 -3.24 7.12
C ILE A 84 5.74 -3.29 8.63
N VAL A 85 4.86 -4.00 9.34
CA VAL A 85 5.07 -4.37 10.76
C VAL A 85 5.60 -5.80 10.84
N PHE A 86 6.66 -6.02 11.61
CA PHE A 86 7.26 -7.35 11.73
C PHE A 86 6.45 -8.28 12.63
N THR A 87 6.18 -9.51 12.17
CA THR A 87 5.46 -10.51 12.98
C THR A 87 6.31 -11.10 14.11
N ASN A 88 7.63 -10.96 14.02
CA ASN A 88 8.60 -11.43 15.01
C ASN A 88 9.37 -10.25 15.65
N GLN A 89 8.62 -9.38 16.34
CA GLN A 89 9.09 -8.14 16.97
C GLN A 89 10.39 -8.29 17.77
N ASP A 90 10.54 -9.34 18.58
CA ASP A 90 11.76 -9.59 19.36
C ASP A 90 13.02 -9.76 18.49
N VAL A 91 12.87 -10.40 17.32
CA VAL A 91 13.97 -10.57 16.36
C VAL A 91 14.29 -9.23 15.70
N ALA A 92 13.27 -8.45 15.36
CA ALA A 92 13.43 -7.11 14.79
C ALA A 92 14.15 -6.16 15.75
N ARG A 93 13.70 -6.08 17.00
CA ARG A 93 14.33 -5.26 18.05
C ARG A 93 15.80 -5.62 18.22
N ARG A 94 16.11 -6.91 18.40
CA ARG A 94 17.50 -7.36 18.57
C ARG A 94 18.35 -7.07 17.34
N GLY A 95 17.85 -7.38 16.14
CA GLY A 95 18.57 -7.21 14.89
C GLY A 95 18.91 -5.75 14.58
N LEU A 96 17.99 -4.83 14.89
CA LEU A 96 18.16 -3.39 14.70
C LEU A 96 18.82 -2.69 15.89
N ARG A 97 19.21 -3.45 16.93
CA ARG A 97 19.83 -2.94 18.16
C ARG A 97 18.95 -1.91 18.88
N LEU A 98 17.64 -2.13 18.84
CA LEU A 98 16.66 -1.35 19.56
C LEU A 98 16.58 -1.82 21.03
N PRO A 99 16.31 -0.91 21.97
CA PRO A 99 16.13 -1.27 23.37
C PRO A 99 14.87 -2.11 23.56
N ALA A 100 14.88 -3.01 24.54
CA ALA A 100 13.77 -3.89 24.86
C ALA A 100 12.57 -3.14 25.49
N ALA A 101 12.83 -1.99 26.12
CA ALA A 101 11.83 -1.09 26.68
C ALA A 101 12.11 0.34 26.22
N GLN A 102 11.09 1.20 26.29
CA GLN A 102 11.22 2.63 25.97
C GLN A 102 12.31 3.27 26.86
N PRO A 103 13.32 3.92 26.26
CA PRO A 103 14.28 4.71 27.04
C PRO A 103 13.60 5.93 27.67
N HIS A 104 14.04 6.31 28.88
CA HIS A 104 13.48 7.47 29.56
C HIS A 104 13.61 8.75 28.71
N GLY A 105 12.48 9.46 28.55
CA GLY A 105 12.40 10.71 27.80
C GLY A 105 12.48 10.56 26.27
N VAL A 106 12.51 9.34 25.73
CA VAL A 106 12.56 9.08 24.28
C VAL A 106 11.20 8.59 23.80
N CYS A 107 10.62 9.27 22.81
CA CYS A 107 9.33 8.88 22.22
C CYS A 107 9.47 8.28 20.82
N LEU A 108 10.56 8.55 20.10
CA LEU A 108 10.80 7.92 18.80
C LEU A 108 12.24 7.45 18.67
N LEU A 109 12.40 6.24 18.13
CA LEU A 109 13.67 5.69 17.66
C LEU A 109 13.56 5.39 16.18
N ASP A 110 14.44 5.95 15.35
CA ASP A 110 14.40 5.69 13.90
C ASP A 110 15.80 5.50 13.29
N GLY A 111 15.83 4.94 12.09
CA GLY A 111 17.07 4.74 11.36
C GLY A 111 16.85 4.15 9.97
N ARG A 112 17.95 3.80 9.32
CA ARG A 112 17.93 3.11 8.02
C ARG A 112 18.48 1.70 8.14
N ALA A 113 17.88 0.78 7.40
CA ALA A 113 18.35 -0.60 7.36
C ALA A 113 18.22 -1.21 5.96
N THR A 114 19.09 -2.18 5.69
CA THR A 114 18.91 -3.19 4.66
C THR A 114 18.65 -4.51 5.37
N LEU A 115 17.54 -5.15 5.05
CA LEU A 115 17.04 -6.34 5.74
C LEU A 115 16.50 -7.37 4.76
N VAL A 116 16.34 -8.58 5.26
CA VAL A 116 15.76 -9.69 4.52
C VAL A 116 14.48 -10.10 5.23
N ILE A 117 13.36 -10.08 4.50
CA ILE A 117 12.05 -10.51 4.96
C ILE A 117 11.61 -11.79 4.24
N ARG A 118 10.59 -12.45 4.79
CA ARG A 118 9.79 -13.48 4.12
C ARG A 118 8.33 -13.37 4.57
N ASP A 119 7.46 -14.10 3.87
CA ASP A 119 6.04 -14.24 4.21
C ASP A 119 5.35 -12.86 4.31
N LEU A 120 5.43 -12.06 3.24
CA LEU A 120 4.83 -10.73 3.20
C LEU A 120 3.32 -10.85 2.93
N TYR A 121 2.49 -10.33 3.82
CA TYR A 121 1.06 -10.17 3.65
C TYR A 121 0.75 -8.68 3.46
N THR A 122 0.11 -8.33 2.35
CA THR A 122 -0.29 -6.94 2.09
C THR A 122 -1.68 -6.63 2.63
N ALA A 123 -1.87 -5.41 3.10
CA ALA A 123 -3.18 -4.84 3.40
C ALA A 123 -3.55 -3.81 2.35
N CYS A 124 -4.83 -3.68 2.03
CA CYS A 124 -5.25 -2.70 1.02
C CYS A 124 -4.97 -1.25 1.47
N PRO A 125 -4.57 -0.36 0.54
CA PRO A 125 -4.37 1.05 0.87
C PRO A 125 -5.64 1.67 1.47
N GLY A 126 -5.47 2.62 2.39
CA GLY A 126 -6.58 3.31 3.06
C GLY A 126 -7.23 2.53 4.21
N LEU A 127 -6.76 1.32 4.50
CA LEU A 127 -7.07 0.62 5.75
C LEU A 127 -6.06 1.01 6.84
N GLU A 128 -6.50 1.00 8.09
CA GLU A 128 -5.63 1.19 9.28
C GLU A 128 -4.63 0.03 9.47
N THR A 129 -4.86 -1.10 8.82
CA THR A 129 -4.02 -2.30 8.95
C THR A 129 -2.74 -2.14 8.10
N PRO A 130 -1.54 -2.31 8.67
CA PRO A 130 -0.30 -2.30 7.91
C PRO A 130 -0.07 -3.60 7.13
N ASP A 131 0.89 -3.58 6.20
CA ASP A 131 1.47 -4.81 5.68
C ASP A 131 2.20 -5.54 6.82
N SER A 132 2.34 -6.86 6.72
CA SER A 132 3.09 -7.64 7.72
C SER A 132 4.05 -8.62 7.08
N ALA A 133 5.22 -8.81 7.71
CA ALA A 133 6.21 -9.76 7.23
C ALA A 133 7.05 -10.32 8.38
N ARG A 134 7.68 -11.47 8.15
CA ARG A 134 8.65 -12.01 9.09
C ARG A 134 10.06 -11.53 8.74
N LEU A 135 10.76 -10.93 9.71
CA LEU A 135 12.16 -10.58 9.57
C LEU A 135 13.04 -11.84 9.63
N VAL A 136 13.84 -12.07 8.59
CA VAL A 136 14.81 -13.18 8.52
C VAL A 136 16.16 -12.74 9.09
N LYS A 137 16.69 -11.61 8.61
CA LYS A 137 17.95 -11.03 9.12
C LYS A 137 18.07 -9.55 8.79
N VAL A 138 18.86 -8.84 9.58
CA VAL A 138 19.36 -7.51 9.26
C VAL A 138 20.71 -7.64 8.55
N VAL A 139 20.83 -7.12 7.34
CA VAL A 139 22.09 -7.11 6.57
C VAL A 139 22.97 -5.94 7.03
N LYS A 140 22.36 -4.77 7.18
CA LYS A 140 23.01 -3.54 7.65
C LYS A 140 21.96 -2.65 8.32
N ALA A 141 22.33 -1.97 9.39
CA ALA A 141 21.50 -0.94 10.00
C ALA A 141 22.36 0.23 10.48
N SER A 142 21.81 1.44 10.42
CA SER A 142 22.36 2.58 11.15
C SER A 142 22.13 2.42 12.65
N VAL A 143 22.92 3.13 13.45
CA VAL A 143 22.59 3.31 14.88
C VAL A 143 21.25 4.04 14.97
N PRO A 144 20.29 3.59 15.82
CA PRO A 144 19.02 4.28 15.98
C PRO A 144 19.25 5.71 16.49
N ALA A 145 18.71 6.69 15.77
CA ALA A 145 18.59 8.05 16.27
C ALA A 145 17.51 8.07 17.36
N ARG A 146 17.68 8.97 18.33
CA ARG A 146 16.78 9.09 19.48
C ARG A 146 16.14 10.47 19.45
N HIS A 147 14.82 10.49 19.56
CA HIS A 147 14.05 11.72 19.58
C HIS A 147 13.33 11.83 20.91
N ALA A 148 13.52 12.97 21.56
CA ALA A 148 12.91 13.24 22.85
C ALA A 148 11.38 13.36 22.69
N CYS A 149 10.65 13.02 23.74
CA CYS A 149 9.22 13.30 23.80
C CYS A 149 8.98 14.82 23.70
N ASN A 150 8.12 15.24 22.79
CA ASN A 150 7.76 16.66 22.67
C ASN A 150 6.95 17.07 23.89
N ALA A 151 7.49 17.96 24.72
CA ALA A 151 6.80 18.46 25.92
C ALA A 151 5.63 19.42 25.63
N THR A 152 5.34 19.72 24.36
CA THR A 152 4.45 20.82 23.92
C THR A 152 3.12 20.41 23.31
N ALA A 153 2.74 19.14 23.33
CA ALA A 153 1.38 18.71 23.01
C ALA A 153 0.66 18.33 24.32
N ARG A 154 0.09 19.32 25.00
CA ARG A 154 -0.94 19.15 26.04
C ARG A 154 -2.06 20.14 25.76
#